data_AF-A0AAU8MRV2-F1
#
_entry.id   AF-A0AAU8MRV2-F1
#
_cell.length_a   1.000
_cell.length_b   1.000
_cell.length_c   1.000
_cell.angle_alpha   90.00
_cell.angle_beta   90.00
_cell.angle_gamma   90.00
#
_symmetry.space_group_name_H-M   'P 1'
#
loop_
_entity.id
_entity.type
_entity.pdbx_description
1 polymer ?
#
loop_
_entity_poly.entity_id
_entity_poly.type
_entity_poly.pdbx_seq_one_letter_code
_entity_poly.pdbx_strand_id
1 'polypeptide(L)'
;MAKSSTRLLPAALIAIAVALLGWQLWRARAPEPSRPPDPAPAADKAPAADEIPDTADAPAQTERKIEPSRGPAYRNPQLADLKQRADSGDSRAACELGVDLLRCVDLTPAEQVLANAEANSRTQMPAEQRAYHERTVGRARQLLAECRNAPEDAWHQGNHYLRQAALAGEPEAMYRYARGDSVLADYSRMATPEFDRWRAEAGNMLQLSFEAGYLPSVFDLMVAYSDNSSPIAGLIPNDPTKARAMRLLVGRLAGKNADPPEPRYAALEPAAAALAAQWQRDYFPAVKPPLQRLPRIMPGGFATLFAEDNAGPPCSQP
;
A
#
# COMPACT_ATOMS: atom_id res chain seq x y z
N MET A 1 22.63 59.43 -17.98
CA MET A 1 23.53 58.34 -18.42
C MET A 1 22.78 57.03 -18.31
N ALA A 2 22.24 56.53 -19.43
CA ALA A 2 21.55 55.23 -19.49
C ALA A 2 22.58 54.13 -19.75
N LYS A 3 22.61 53.08 -18.92
CA LYS A 3 23.47 51.91 -19.13
C LYS A 3 22.66 50.62 -19.10
N SER A 4 22.74 49.90 -20.22
CA SER A 4 22.81 48.44 -20.33
C SER A 4 21.52 47.63 -20.10
N SER A 5 20.63 47.61 -21.09
CA SER A 5 19.57 46.58 -21.24
C SER A 5 19.94 45.48 -22.25
N THR A 6 21.23 45.21 -22.48
CA THR A 6 21.70 44.30 -23.53
C THR A 6 22.00 42.86 -23.07
N ARG A 7 21.77 42.51 -21.80
CA ARG A 7 22.03 41.15 -21.27
C ARG A 7 20.79 40.28 -21.05
N LEU A 8 19.58 40.80 -21.22
CA LEU A 8 18.32 40.05 -21.01
C LEU A 8 17.81 39.34 -22.27
N LEU A 9 18.23 39.79 -23.46
CA LEU A 9 17.83 39.21 -24.75
C LEU A 9 18.32 37.76 -25.00
N PRO A 10 19.56 37.36 -24.67
CA PRO A 10 20.00 36.00 -24.96
C PRO A 10 19.34 34.94 -24.06
N ALA A 11 19.01 35.27 -22.81
CA ALA A 11 18.39 34.33 -21.88
C ALA A 11 16.94 33.98 -22.28
N ALA A 12 16.18 34.96 -22.79
CA ALA A 12 14.82 34.74 -23.26
C ALA A 12 14.76 33.83 -24.50
N LEU A 13 15.72 34.00 -25.44
CA LEU A 13 15.78 33.17 -26.65
C LEU A 13 16.11 31.71 -26.34
N ILE A 14 16.97 31.45 -25.34
CA ILE A 14 17.31 30.08 -24.92
C ILE A 14 16.08 29.39 -24.28
N ALA A 15 15.33 30.10 -23.43
CA ALA A 15 14.12 29.53 -22.82
C ALA A 15 13.06 29.15 -23.87
N ILE A 16 12.88 29.98 -24.90
CA ILE A 16 11.95 29.70 -26.00
C ILE A 16 12.42 28.49 -26.82
N ALA A 17 13.71 28.39 -27.10
CA ALA A 17 14.26 27.25 -27.85
C ALA A 17 14.06 25.92 -27.10
N VAL A 18 14.28 25.89 -25.78
CA VAL A 18 14.07 24.70 -24.94
C VAL A 18 12.59 24.31 -24.89
N ALA A 19 11.69 25.29 -24.78
CA ALA A 19 10.24 25.04 -24.79
C ALA A 19 9.76 24.45 -26.13
N LEU A 20 10.28 24.97 -27.26
CA LEU A 20 9.94 24.45 -28.58
C LEU A 20 10.49 23.03 -28.83
N LEU A 21 11.71 22.75 -28.37
CA LEU A 21 12.30 21.40 -28.44
C LEU A 21 11.53 20.38 -27.60
N GLY A 22 11.15 20.74 -26.37
CA GLY A 22 10.31 19.90 -25.51
C GLY A 22 8.95 19.60 -26.14
N TRP A 23 8.33 20.61 -26.77
CA TRP A 23 7.05 20.43 -27.46
C TRP A 23 7.14 19.55 -28.71
N GLN A 24 8.22 19.66 -29.49
CA GLN A 24 8.45 18.82 -30.67
C GLN A 24 8.71 17.36 -30.28
N LEU A 25 9.51 17.12 -29.24
CA LEU A 25 9.77 15.78 -28.70
C LEU A 25 8.52 15.12 -28.13
N TRP A 26 7.61 15.91 -27.56
CA TRP A 26 6.31 15.44 -27.10
C TRP A 26 5.38 15.06 -28.26
N ARG A 27 5.35 15.85 -29.34
CA ARG A 27 4.55 15.51 -30.55
C ARG A 27 5.09 14.30 -31.32
N ALA A 28 6.40 14.07 -31.31
CA ALA A 28 7.00 12.90 -31.95
C ALA A 28 6.65 11.58 -31.23
N ARG A 29 6.11 11.66 -30.01
CA ARG A 29 5.60 10.54 -29.21
C ARG A 29 4.12 10.23 -29.52
N ALA A 30 3.76 10.18 -30.80
CA ALA A 30 2.49 9.59 -31.19
C ALA A 30 2.55 8.07 -30.96
N PRO A 31 1.56 7.45 -30.28
CA PRO A 31 1.48 6.00 -30.19
C PRO A 31 1.23 5.42 -31.59
N GLU A 32 1.98 4.40 -31.97
CA GLU A 32 1.66 3.60 -33.16
C GLU A 32 0.23 3.03 -33.02
N PRO A 33 -0.61 3.11 -34.06
CA PRO A 33 -1.90 2.44 -34.06
C PRO A 33 -1.67 0.92 -33.97
N SER A 34 -2.21 0.32 -32.92
CA SER A 34 -2.15 -1.12 -32.68
C SER A 34 -2.78 -1.89 -33.85
N ARG A 35 -1.98 -2.79 -34.43
CA ARG A 35 -2.42 -3.77 -35.42
C ARG A 35 -3.49 -4.68 -34.79
N PRO A 36 -4.65 -4.90 -35.42
CA PRO A 36 -5.65 -5.82 -34.89
C PRO A 36 -5.10 -7.25 -34.89
N PRO A 37 -5.45 -8.07 -33.87
CA PRO A 37 -5.01 -9.45 -33.77
C PRO A 37 -5.66 -10.32 -34.86
N ASP A 38 -4.89 -11.25 -35.41
CA ASP A 38 -5.39 -12.26 -36.35
C ASP A 38 -6.44 -13.17 -35.69
N PRO A 39 -7.47 -13.62 -36.43
CA PRO A 39 -8.52 -14.47 -35.88
C PRO A 39 -7.98 -15.87 -35.52
N ALA A 40 -8.39 -16.35 -34.34
CA ALA A 40 -8.04 -17.68 -33.83
C ALA A 40 -8.55 -18.81 -34.74
N PRO A 41 -7.77 -19.91 -34.93
CA PRO A 41 -8.26 -21.08 -35.63
C PRO A 41 -9.38 -21.77 -34.83
N ALA A 42 -10.36 -22.26 -35.58
CA ALA A 42 -11.61 -22.84 -35.11
C ALA A 42 -11.42 -24.07 -34.22
N ALA A 43 -12.34 -24.21 -33.28
CA ALA A 43 -12.46 -25.33 -32.35
C ALA A 43 -12.67 -26.66 -33.10
N ASP A 44 -11.75 -27.60 -32.88
CA ASP A 44 -11.95 -29.00 -33.22
C ASP A 44 -12.64 -29.76 -32.09
N LYS A 45 -13.46 -30.71 -32.53
CA LYS A 45 -14.48 -31.48 -31.83
C LYS A 45 -13.98 -32.22 -30.59
N ALA A 46 -14.84 -32.25 -29.58
CA ALA A 46 -14.78 -33.17 -28.45
C ALA A 46 -14.99 -34.63 -28.91
N PRO A 47 -14.26 -35.60 -28.32
CA PRO A 47 -14.71 -36.98 -28.23
C PRO A 47 -15.24 -37.32 -26.82
N ALA A 48 -16.39 -38.00 -26.88
CA ALA A 48 -17.01 -38.97 -26.00
C ALA A 48 -16.50 -39.18 -24.55
N ALA A 49 -17.48 -39.26 -23.67
CA ALA A 49 -17.40 -39.75 -22.31
C ALA A 49 -16.97 -41.22 -22.27
N ASP A 50 -15.93 -41.51 -21.48
CA ASP A 50 -15.59 -42.85 -21.02
C ASP A 50 -15.81 -42.94 -19.51
N GLU A 51 -16.26 -44.14 -19.13
CA GLU A 51 -16.83 -44.57 -17.86
C GLU A 51 -15.89 -44.39 -16.67
N ILE A 52 -16.47 -44.05 -15.50
CA ILE A 52 -15.79 -44.05 -14.20
C ILE A 52 -15.87 -45.47 -13.61
N PRO A 53 -14.75 -46.16 -13.37
CA PRO A 53 -14.73 -47.29 -12.45
C PRO A 53 -14.55 -46.75 -11.04
N ASP A 54 -15.55 -47.03 -10.21
CA ASP A 54 -15.52 -46.88 -8.76
C ASP A 54 -14.58 -47.95 -8.17
N THR A 55 -13.46 -47.55 -7.59
CA THR A 55 -12.82 -48.27 -6.45
C THR A 55 -11.63 -47.48 -5.89
N ALA A 56 -11.71 -47.25 -4.57
CA ALA A 56 -10.65 -47.33 -3.57
C ALA A 56 -9.25 -46.79 -3.90
N ASP A 57 -8.92 -45.64 -3.32
CA ASP A 57 -7.99 -45.54 -2.17
C ASP A 57 -7.58 -44.07 -2.04
N ALA A 58 -8.02 -43.42 -0.97
CA ALA A 58 -7.56 -42.08 -0.62
C ALA A 58 -6.16 -42.18 0.00
N PRO A 59 -5.09 -41.69 -0.64
CA PRO A 59 -3.81 -41.58 0.03
C PRO A 59 -3.84 -40.34 0.92
N ALA A 60 -3.28 -40.49 2.11
CA ALA A 60 -3.07 -39.45 3.09
C ALA A 60 -2.55 -38.15 2.44
N GLN A 61 -3.24 -37.05 2.73
CA GLN A 61 -2.85 -35.69 2.33
C GLN A 61 -1.51 -35.36 2.97
N THR A 62 -0.43 -35.66 2.25
CA THR A 62 0.90 -35.12 2.52
C THR A 62 0.81 -33.61 2.34
N GLU A 63 1.34 -32.87 3.29
CA GLU A 63 1.47 -31.40 3.30
C GLU A 63 2.13 -30.92 2.01
N ARG A 64 1.32 -30.67 0.99
CA ARG A 64 1.77 -29.97 -0.21
C ARG A 64 1.78 -28.49 0.14
N LYS A 65 2.97 -27.89 0.03
CA LYS A 65 3.15 -26.46 -0.13
C LYS A 65 1.99 -25.92 -0.97
N ILE A 66 1.25 -24.95 -0.43
CA ILE A 66 0.05 -24.42 -1.09
C ILE A 66 0.53 -23.75 -2.38
N GLU A 67 0.42 -24.45 -3.51
CA GLU A 67 0.68 -23.87 -4.83
C GLU A 67 -0.52 -22.98 -5.19
N PRO A 68 -0.28 -21.76 -5.70
CA PRO A 68 -1.34 -20.90 -6.22
C PRO A 68 -2.15 -21.64 -7.30
N SER A 69 -3.45 -21.34 -7.41
CA SER A 69 -4.30 -22.04 -8.37
C SER A 69 -3.93 -21.68 -9.81
N ARG A 70 -3.58 -22.68 -10.64
CA ARG A 70 -3.43 -22.51 -12.09
C ARG A 70 -4.79 -22.19 -12.72
N GLY A 71 -4.99 -20.94 -13.11
CA GLY A 71 -6.15 -20.48 -13.87
C GLY A 71 -6.39 -18.96 -13.76
N PRO A 72 -6.88 -18.29 -14.81
CA PRO A 72 -7.05 -16.83 -14.84
C PRO A 72 -8.26 -16.31 -14.04
N ALA A 73 -9.07 -17.20 -13.46
CA ALA A 73 -10.33 -16.84 -12.80
C ALA A 73 -10.22 -16.87 -11.27
N TYR A 74 -10.73 -15.81 -10.64
CA TYR A 74 -10.93 -15.74 -9.19
C TYR A 74 -11.90 -16.84 -8.75
N ARG A 75 -11.39 -17.89 -8.12
CA ARG A 75 -12.25 -18.97 -7.58
C ARG A 75 -12.92 -18.60 -6.26
N ASN A 76 -12.45 -17.52 -5.62
CA ASN A 76 -13.11 -16.94 -4.45
C ASN A 76 -14.21 -15.97 -4.93
N PRO A 77 -15.50 -16.23 -4.63
CA PRO A 77 -16.60 -15.39 -5.09
C PRO A 77 -16.56 -13.96 -4.55
N GLN A 78 -16.00 -13.74 -3.34
CA GLN A 78 -15.82 -12.41 -2.77
C GLN A 78 -14.81 -11.59 -3.57
N LEU A 79 -13.66 -12.19 -3.93
CA LEU A 79 -12.66 -11.50 -4.75
C LEU A 79 -13.16 -11.23 -6.17
N ALA A 80 -14.00 -12.12 -6.71
CA ALA A 80 -14.63 -11.91 -8.02
C ALA A 80 -15.59 -10.71 -8.01
N ASP A 81 -16.41 -10.56 -6.97
CA ASP A 81 -17.30 -9.38 -6.80
C ASP A 81 -16.49 -8.08 -6.65
N LEU A 82 -15.48 -8.09 -5.78
CA LEU A 82 -14.59 -6.94 -5.59
C LEU A 82 -13.91 -6.54 -6.90
N LYS A 83 -13.46 -7.51 -7.69
CA LYS A 83 -12.89 -7.25 -9.02
C LYS A 83 -13.89 -6.62 -9.96
N GLN A 84 -15.10 -7.16 -10.06
CA GLN A 84 -16.14 -6.58 -10.92
C GLN A 84 -16.42 -5.12 -10.55
N ARG A 85 -16.51 -4.82 -9.25
CA ARG A 85 -16.72 -3.46 -8.74
C ARG A 85 -15.51 -2.56 -9.02
N ALA A 86 -14.30 -3.03 -8.74
CA ALA A 86 -13.06 -2.30 -9.03
C ALA A 86 -12.91 -1.96 -10.52
N ASP A 87 -13.20 -2.93 -11.40
CA ASP A 87 -13.17 -2.74 -12.85
C ASP A 87 -14.25 -1.75 -13.34
N SER A 88 -15.36 -1.62 -12.59
CA SER A 88 -16.40 -0.62 -12.84
C SER A 88 -16.08 0.78 -12.30
N GLY A 89 -14.92 0.95 -11.66
CA GLY A 89 -14.45 2.24 -11.13
C GLY A 89 -14.74 2.47 -9.64
N ASP A 90 -15.21 1.46 -8.90
CA ASP A 90 -15.35 1.53 -7.44
C ASP A 90 -13.95 1.51 -6.79
N SER A 91 -13.50 2.69 -6.36
CA SER A 91 -12.17 2.91 -5.79
C SER A 91 -11.98 2.18 -4.46
N ARG A 92 -13.03 2.06 -3.64
CA ARG A 92 -12.97 1.29 -2.39
C ARG A 92 -12.83 -0.19 -2.65
N ALA A 93 -13.61 -0.73 -3.60
CA ALA A 93 -13.47 -2.12 -4.01
C ALA A 93 -12.08 -2.40 -4.59
N ALA A 94 -11.51 -1.48 -5.37
CA ALA A 94 -10.14 -1.59 -5.86
C ALA A 94 -9.11 -1.59 -4.71
N CYS A 95 -9.32 -0.76 -3.68
CA CYS A 95 -8.45 -0.74 -2.51
C CYS A 95 -8.53 -2.05 -1.72
N GLU A 96 -9.74 -2.53 -1.43
CA GLU A 96 -9.99 -3.79 -0.70
C GLU A 96 -9.38 -4.98 -1.46
N LEU A 97 -9.67 -5.09 -2.77
CA LEU A 97 -9.10 -6.12 -3.62
C LEU A 97 -7.57 -6.06 -3.68
N GLY A 98 -7.00 -4.86 -3.81
CA GLY A 98 -5.56 -4.64 -3.82
C GLY A 98 -4.89 -5.18 -2.56
N VAL A 99 -5.45 -4.85 -1.39
CA VAL A 99 -4.94 -5.33 -0.10
C VAL A 99 -5.10 -6.84 0.05
N ASP A 100 -6.25 -7.38 -0.34
CA ASP A 100 -6.55 -8.81 -0.23
C ASP A 100 -5.74 -9.70 -1.19
N LEU A 101 -5.30 -9.17 -2.32
CA LEU A 101 -4.35 -9.84 -3.20
C LEU A 101 -2.93 -9.79 -2.62
N LEU A 102 -2.51 -8.63 -2.11
CA LEU A 102 -1.16 -8.44 -1.58
C LEU A 102 -0.90 -9.25 -0.30
N ARG A 103 -1.91 -9.47 0.56
CA ARG A 103 -1.76 -10.34 1.75
C ARG A 103 -1.49 -11.82 1.38
N CYS A 104 -1.82 -12.23 0.16
CA CYS A 104 -1.59 -13.59 -0.33
C CYS A 104 -0.26 -13.77 -1.07
N VAL A 105 0.56 -12.72 -1.22
CA VAL A 105 1.84 -12.78 -1.95
C VAL A 105 2.93 -13.49 -1.15
N ASP A 106 2.95 -13.31 0.17
CA ASP A 106 3.90 -13.99 1.07
C ASP A 106 3.16 -14.62 2.26
N LEU A 107 3.06 -15.95 2.24
CA LEU A 107 2.42 -16.75 3.29
C LEU A 107 3.43 -17.35 4.27
N THR A 108 4.74 -17.10 4.08
CA THR A 108 5.82 -17.65 4.90
C THR A 108 5.61 -17.37 6.40
N PRO A 109 5.18 -16.17 6.84
CA PRO A 109 4.94 -15.93 8.27
C PRO A 109 3.82 -16.80 8.85
N ALA A 110 2.77 -17.08 8.08
CA ALA A 110 1.67 -17.94 8.52
C ALA A 110 2.13 -19.40 8.63
N GLU A 111 2.90 -19.88 7.64
CA GLU A 111 3.51 -21.21 7.66
C GLU A 111 4.44 -21.39 8.87
N GLN A 112 5.27 -20.37 9.18
CA GLN A 112 6.14 -20.37 10.35
C GLN A 112 5.36 -20.43 11.66
N VAL A 113 4.23 -19.71 11.78
CA VAL A 113 3.36 -19.80 12.96
C VAL A 113 2.87 -21.23 13.16
N LEU A 114 2.45 -21.91 12.09
CA LEU A 114 1.96 -23.29 12.18
C LEU A 114 3.07 -24.28 12.53
N ALA A 115 4.25 -24.16 11.91
CA ALA A 115 5.41 -24.99 12.22
C ALA A 115 5.86 -24.80 13.69
N ASN A 116 5.88 -23.57 14.18
CA ASN A 116 6.20 -23.26 15.57
C ASN A 116 5.14 -23.82 16.53
N ALA A 117 3.86 -23.81 16.13
CA ALA A 117 2.79 -24.35 16.95
C ALA A 117 2.88 -25.87 17.11
N GLU A 118 3.26 -26.57 16.04
CA GLU A 118 3.51 -28.01 16.09
C GLU A 118 4.71 -28.32 17.00
N ALA A 119 5.83 -27.61 16.82
CA ALA A 119 7.03 -27.78 17.62
C ALA A 119 6.78 -27.51 19.13
N ASN A 120 5.91 -26.55 19.45
CA ASN A 120 5.61 -26.16 20.83
C ASN A 120 4.39 -26.88 21.44
N SER A 121 3.74 -27.79 20.71
CA SER A 121 2.55 -28.53 21.16
C SER A 121 2.77 -29.33 22.45
N ARG A 122 4.02 -29.61 22.80
CA ARG A 122 4.44 -30.39 23.99
C ARG A 122 4.91 -29.52 25.15
N THR A 123 5.00 -28.20 24.98
CA THR A 123 5.51 -27.27 25.99
C THR A 123 4.38 -26.74 26.85
N GLN A 124 4.52 -26.79 28.17
CA GLN A 124 3.52 -26.26 29.08
C GLN A 124 3.60 -24.73 29.11
N MET A 125 2.62 -24.06 28.49
CA MET A 125 2.54 -22.60 28.44
C MET A 125 1.61 -22.05 29.54
N PRO A 126 1.90 -20.85 30.11
CA PRO A 126 0.95 -20.06 30.87
C PRO A 126 -0.37 -19.83 30.10
N ALA A 127 -1.49 -19.68 30.81
CA ALA A 127 -2.83 -19.59 30.19
C ALA A 127 -2.98 -18.42 29.20
N GLU A 128 -2.44 -17.25 29.53
CA GLU A 128 -2.49 -16.07 28.66
C GLU A 128 -1.69 -16.28 27.35
N GLN A 129 -0.48 -16.84 27.47
CA GLN A 129 0.37 -17.15 26.33
C GLN A 129 -0.28 -18.21 25.42
N ARG A 130 -0.93 -19.21 26.02
CA ARG A 130 -1.67 -20.24 25.29
C ARG A 130 -2.83 -19.64 24.48
N ALA A 131 -3.63 -18.77 25.09
CA ALA A 131 -4.74 -18.12 24.41
C ALA A 131 -4.27 -17.22 23.25
N TYR A 132 -3.16 -16.49 23.44
CA TYR A 132 -2.54 -15.72 22.35
C TYR A 132 -2.05 -16.62 21.22
N HIS A 133 -1.38 -17.72 21.56
CA HIS A 133 -0.86 -18.68 20.59
C HIS A 133 -1.98 -19.34 19.79
N GLU A 134 -3.04 -19.81 20.44
CA GLU A 134 -4.22 -20.40 19.79
C GLU A 134 -4.89 -19.43 18.82
N ARG A 135 -5.05 -18.15 19.21
CA ARG A 135 -5.59 -17.11 18.31
C ARG A 135 -4.71 -16.91 17.08
N THR A 136 -3.40 -16.80 17.28
CA THR A 136 -2.43 -16.58 16.18
C THR A 136 -2.43 -17.76 15.22
N VAL A 137 -2.46 -19.00 15.75
CA VAL A 137 -2.56 -20.23 14.95
C VAL A 137 -3.87 -20.29 14.17
N GLY A 138 -4.99 -19.94 14.80
CA GLY A 138 -6.29 -19.87 14.12
C GLY A 138 -6.26 -18.92 12.93
N ARG A 139 -5.70 -17.71 13.11
CA ARG A 139 -5.55 -16.72 12.03
C ARG A 139 -4.62 -17.18 10.92
N ALA A 140 -3.51 -17.84 11.25
CA ALA A 140 -2.61 -18.40 10.25
C ALA A 140 -3.34 -19.44 9.37
N ARG A 141 -4.12 -20.36 9.97
CA ARG A 141 -4.93 -21.33 9.21
C ARG A 141 -5.97 -20.64 8.33
N GLN A 142 -6.64 -19.62 8.86
CA GLN A 142 -7.64 -18.85 8.11
C GLN A 142 -7.00 -18.15 6.89
N LEU A 143 -5.88 -17.45 7.08
CA LEU A 143 -5.16 -16.78 6.00
C LEU A 143 -4.75 -17.76 4.90
N LEU A 144 -4.17 -18.91 5.26
CA LEU A 144 -3.80 -19.95 4.29
C LEU A 144 -5.02 -20.52 3.55
N ALA A 145 -6.16 -20.67 4.23
CA ALA A 145 -7.40 -21.13 3.60
C ALA A 145 -7.95 -20.10 2.61
N GLU A 146 -7.97 -18.82 2.97
CA GLU A 146 -8.43 -17.71 2.13
C GLU A 146 -7.54 -17.52 0.90
N CYS A 147 -6.22 -17.66 1.06
CA CYS A 147 -5.25 -17.49 -0.02
C CYS A 147 -5.03 -18.73 -0.89
N ARG A 148 -5.62 -19.89 -0.55
CA ARG A 148 -5.43 -21.16 -1.29
C ARG A 148 -5.74 -21.05 -2.79
N ASN A 149 -6.70 -20.21 -3.14
CA ASN A 149 -7.12 -20.00 -4.53
C ASN A 149 -6.85 -18.57 -5.02
N ALA A 150 -5.85 -17.90 -4.44
CA ALA A 150 -5.39 -16.62 -4.96
C ALA A 150 -4.81 -16.82 -6.39
N PRO A 151 -4.97 -15.82 -7.27
CA PRO A 151 -4.41 -15.89 -8.61
C PRO A 151 -2.87 -15.90 -8.57
N GLU A 152 -2.23 -16.57 -9.53
CA GLU A 152 -0.77 -16.68 -9.61
C GLU A 152 -0.07 -15.32 -9.72
N ASP A 153 -0.70 -14.36 -10.37
CA ASP A 153 -0.23 -12.98 -10.54
C ASP A 153 -0.81 -12.02 -9.50
N ALA A 154 -1.22 -12.53 -8.32
CA ALA A 154 -1.80 -11.73 -7.23
C ALA A 154 -0.97 -10.50 -6.88
N TRP A 155 0.36 -10.57 -6.97
CA TRP A 155 1.21 -9.41 -6.77
C TRP A 155 0.97 -8.30 -7.78
N HIS A 156 0.97 -8.61 -9.08
CA HIS A 156 0.75 -7.63 -10.15
C HIS A 156 -0.65 -7.03 -10.05
N GLN A 157 -1.67 -7.88 -9.87
CA GLN A 157 -3.05 -7.43 -9.74
C GLN A 157 -3.23 -6.60 -8.46
N GLY A 158 -2.64 -7.02 -7.34
CA GLY A 158 -2.68 -6.30 -6.07
C GLY A 158 -2.04 -4.92 -6.16
N ASN A 159 -0.86 -4.81 -6.78
CA ASN A 159 -0.21 -3.52 -7.05
C ASN A 159 -1.08 -2.63 -7.96
N HIS A 160 -1.65 -3.21 -9.02
CA HIS A 160 -2.49 -2.50 -9.97
C HIS A 160 -3.72 -1.87 -9.29
N TYR A 161 -4.50 -2.68 -8.58
CA TYR A 161 -5.74 -2.22 -7.94
C TYR A 161 -5.47 -1.27 -6.77
N LEU A 162 -4.42 -1.50 -5.99
CA LEU A 162 -4.02 -0.57 -4.93
C LEU A 162 -3.63 0.79 -5.50
N ARG A 163 -2.86 0.82 -6.59
CA ARG A 163 -2.49 2.07 -7.28
C ARG A 163 -3.71 2.74 -7.92
N GLN A 164 -4.61 1.98 -8.53
CA GLN A 164 -5.84 2.49 -9.11
C GLN A 164 -6.67 3.23 -8.05
N ALA A 165 -6.87 2.62 -6.88
CA ALA A 165 -7.59 3.24 -5.78
C ALA A 165 -6.88 4.50 -5.25
N ALA A 166 -5.55 4.47 -5.11
CA ALA A 166 -4.77 5.62 -4.68
C ALA A 166 -4.93 6.81 -5.65
N LEU A 167 -4.87 6.55 -6.95
CA LEU A 167 -5.08 7.58 -7.97
C LEU A 167 -6.53 8.10 -8.02
N ALA A 168 -7.49 7.29 -7.57
CA ALA A 168 -8.90 7.65 -7.53
C ALA A 168 -9.29 8.49 -6.29
N GLY A 169 -8.36 8.72 -5.34
CA GLY A 169 -8.64 9.57 -4.18
C GLY A 169 -8.77 8.81 -2.85
N GLU A 170 -8.64 7.49 -2.82
CA GLU A 170 -8.85 6.72 -1.58
C GLU A 170 -7.69 6.92 -0.60
N PRO A 171 -7.90 7.53 0.58
CA PRO A 171 -6.79 7.93 1.46
C PRO A 171 -6.00 6.73 1.97
N GLU A 172 -6.69 5.65 2.35
CA GLU A 172 -6.02 4.41 2.77
C GLU A 172 -5.17 3.80 1.65
N ALA A 173 -5.68 3.81 0.41
CA ALA A 173 -4.93 3.30 -0.73
C ALA A 173 -3.69 4.15 -1.00
N MET A 174 -3.82 5.49 -0.95
CA MET A 174 -2.70 6.41 -1.08
C MET A 174 -1.61 6.11 -0.05
N TYR A 175 -1.99 5.95 1.22
CA TYR A 175 -1.05 5.64 2.30
C TYR A 175 -0.35 4.29 2.11
N ARG A 176 -1.12 3.21 1.86
CA ARG A 176 -0.57 1.86 1.68
C ARG A 176 0.32 1.76 0.44
N TYR A 177 -0.11 2.39 -0.67
CA TYR A 177 0.70 2.49 -1.87
C TYR A 177 2.01 3.23 -1.58
N ALA A 178 1.93 4.40 -0.92
CA ALA A 178 3.11 5.18 -0.59
C ALA A 178 4.08 4.40 0.28
N ARG A 179 3.61 3.74 1.34
CA ARG A 179 4.44 2.87 2.20
C ARG A 179 5.15 1.74 1.47
N GLY A 180 4.70 1.43 0.24
CA GLY A 180 5.30 0.39 -0.57
C GLY A 180 4.82 -1.00 -0.16
N ASP A 181 3.59 -1.15 0.34
CA ASP A 181 3.03 -2.45 0.75
C ASP A 181 3.13 -3.51 -0.35
N SER A 182 3.19 -3.10 -1.63
CA SER A 182 3.42 -4.01 -2.77
C SER A 182 4.86 -4.12 -3.25
N VAL A 183 5.76 -3.17 -2.99
CA VAL A 183 7.11 -3.16 -3.62
C VAL A 183 8.27 -3.19 -2.61
N LEU A 184 8.00 -2.93 -1.33
CA LEU A 184 8.97 -2.90 -0.24
C LEU A 184 8.76 -3.99 0.81
N ALA A 185 7.76 -4.87 0.64
CA ALA A 185 7.45 -5.91 1.63
C ALA A 185 8.64 -6.84 1.91
N ASP A 186 9.36 -7.26 0.86
CA ASP A 186 10.52 -8.16 0.92
C ASP A 186 11.74 -7.62 0.15
N TYR A 187 11.64 -6.40 -0.40
CA TYR A 187 12.62 -5.75 -1.28
C TYR A 187 12.96 -6.51 -2.58
N SER A 188 12.31 -7.63 -2.88
CA SER A 188 12.60 -8.42 -4.10
C SER A 188 12.19 -7.70 -5.39
N ARG A 189 11.37 -6.65 -5.26
CA ARG A 189 10.75 -5.92 -6.39
C ARG A 189 11.44 -4.61 -6.74
N MET A 190 12.59 -4.29 -6.14
CA MET A 190 13.29 -3.02 -6.38
C MET A 190 13.83 -2.84 -7.82
N ALA A 191 13.90 -3.90 -8.62
CA ALA A 191 14.33 -3.83 -10.02
C ALA A 191 13.16 -3.84 -11.02
N THR A 192 11.92 -3.64 -10.56
CA THR A 192 10.71 -3.69 -11.41
C THR A 192 10.26 -2.30 -11.87
N PRO A 193 9.59 -2.20 -13.03
CA PRO A 193 8.94 -0.94 -13.45
C PRO A 193 7.91 -0.43 -12.44
N GLU A 194 7.25 -1.33 -11.70
CA GLU A 194 6.32 -1.01 -10.61
C GLU A 194 7.02 -0.21 -9.51
N PHE A 195 8.25 -0.58 -9.15
CA PHE A 195 9.04 0.13 -8.16
C PHE A 195 9.50 1.51 -8.67
N ASP A 196 9.88 1.63 -9.94
CA ASP A 196 10.23 2.93 -10.52
C ASP A 196 9.05 3.90 -10.51
N ARG A 197 7.84 3.42 -10.86
CA ARG A 197 6.61 4.21 -10.75
C ARG A 197 6.31 4.60 -9.31
N TRP A 198 6.38 3.63 -8.40
CA TRP A 198 6.20 3.87 -6.97
C TRP A 198 7.14 4.95 -6.45
N ARG A 199 8.42 4.90 -6.79
CA ARG A 199 9.43 5.87 -6.33
C ARG A 199 9.09 7.30 -6.77
N ALA A 200 8.51 7.46 -7.96
CA ALA A 200 8.10 8.75 -8.49
C ALA A 200 6.81 9.30 -7.85
N GLU A 201 5.94 8.42 -7.35
CA GLU A 201 4.58 8.76 -6.91
C GLU A 201 4.43 8.79 -5.37
N ALA A 202 5.18 7.95 -4.65
CA ALA A 202 4.96 7.63 -3.24
C ALA A 202 5.02 8.84 -2.30
N GLY A 203 6.02 9.72 -2.46
CA GLY A 203 6.16 10.91 -1.61
C GLY A 203 4.93 11.83 -1.69
N ASN A 204 4.42 12.05 -2.90
CA ASN A 204 3.21 12.85 -3.11
C ASN A 204 1.95 12.13 -2.60
N MET A 205 1.83 10.82 -2.81
CA MET A 205 0.69 10.04 -2.32
C MET A 205 0.60 10.06 -0.79
N LEU A 206 1.73 9.99 -0.07
CA LEU A 206 1.71 10.09 1.38
C LEU A 206 1.24 11.48 1.85
N GLN A 207 1.67 12.55 1.17
CA GLN A 207 1.21 13.90 1.46
C GLN A 207 -0.31 14.03 1.19
N LEU A 208 -0.81 13.56 0.04
CA LEU A 208 -2.23 13.60 -0.29
C LEU A 208 -3.10 12.81 0.71
N SER A 209 -2.63 11.64 1.14
CA SER A 209 -3.30 10.85 2.17
C SER A 209 -3.45 11.62 3.49
N PHE A 210 -2.40 12.33 3.89
CA PHE A 210 -2.45 13.19 5.07
C PHE A 210 -3.41 14.37 4.92
N GLU A 211 -3.40 15.01 3.75
CA GLU A 211 -4.31 16.14 3.44
C GLU A 211 -5.78 15.71 3.38
N ALA A 212 -6.03 14.44 3.03
CA ALA A 212 -7.34 13.82 3.10
C ALA A 212 -7.77 13.44 4.54
N GLY A 213 -6.94 13.71 5.56
CA GLY A 213 -7.28 13.44 6.96
C GLY A 213 -7.00 12.01 7.42
N TYR A 214 -6.19 11.24 6.66
CA TYR A 214 -5.87 9.87 7.03
C TYR A 214 -4.85 9.81 8.18
N LEU A 215 -5.35 9.54 9.39
CA LEU A 215 -4.57 9.57 10.63
C LEU A 215 -3.27 8.73 10.60
N PRO A 216 -3.24 7.50 10.00
CA PRO A 216 -1.99 6.74 9.91
C PRO A 216 -0.84 7.48 9.21
N SER A 217 -1.13 8.38 8.27
CA SER A 217 -0.11 9.13 7.52
C SER A 217 0.67 10.12 8.37
N VAL A 218 0.12 10.57 9.51
CA VAL A 218 0.74 11.58 10.38
C VAL A 218 2.12 11.12 10.87
N PHE A 219 2.25 9.85 11.29
CA PHE A 219 3.50 9.35 11.84
C PHE A 219 4.57 9.16 10.77
N ASP A 220 4.20 8.56 9.64
CA ASP A 220 5.15 8.32 8.55
C ASP A 220 5.65 9.64 7.92
N LEU A 221 4.79 10.66 7.79
CA LEU A 221 5.23 12.00 7.38
C LEU A 221 6.10 12.70 8.43
N MET A 222 5.79 12.54 9.72
CA MET A 222 6.62 13.08 10.78
C MET A 222 8.06 12.57 10.69
N VAL A 223 8.23 11.27 10.44
CA VAL A 223 9.53 10.64 10.22
C VAL A 223 10.16 11.18 8.93
N ALA A 224 9.40 11.18 7.82
CA ALA A 224 9.89 11.62 6.51
C ALA A 224 10.35 13.08 6.45
N TYR A 225 9.77 13.98 7.25
CA TYR A 225 10.25 15.36 7.35
C TYR A 225 11.49 15.50 8.26
N SER A 226 11.78 14.52 9.11
CA SER A 226 12.84 14.59 10.12
C SER A 226 14.17 14.06 9.59
N ASP A 227 14.16 12.92 8.92
CA ASP A 227 15.36 12.24 8.42
C ASP A 227 15.04 11.30 7.25
N ASN A 228 16.08 10.62 6.74
CA ASN A 228 15.99 9.67 5.64
C ASN A 228 16.04 8.21 6.13
N SER A 229 15.43 7.89 7.28
CA SER A 229 15.55 6.58 7.94
C SER A 229 14.81 5.42 7.26
N SER A 230 14.03 5.67 6.21
CA SER A 230 13.30 4.65 5.45
C SER A 230 13.26 4.99 3.96
N PRO A 231 12.97 4.01 3.07
CA PRO A 231 12.85 4.29 1.63
C PRO A 231 11.87 5.40 1.30
N ILE A 232 10.69 5.45 1.95
CA ILE A 232 9.73 6.53 1.74
C ILE A 232 10.22 7.87 2.31
N ALA A 233 10.88 7.85 3.46
CA ALA A 233 11.44 9.06 4.06
C ALA A 233 12.50 9.70 3.15
N GLY A 234 13.31 8.89 2.47
CA GLY A 234 14.27 9.36 1.47
C GLY A 234 13.67 10.01 0.22
N LEU A 235 12.35 9.90 0.00
CA LEU A 235 11.65 10.52 -1.15
C LEU A 235 11.07 11.90 -0.81
N ILE A 236 11.02 12.27 0.47
CA ILE A 236 10.44 13.53 0.92
C ILE A 236 11.58 14.42 1.45
N PRO A 237 11.68 15.69 1.02
CA PRO A 237 12.68 16.59 1.55
C PRO A 237 12.50 16.80 3.05
N ASN A 238 13.59 16.66 3.81
CA ASN A 238 13.61 17.01 5.23
C ASN A 238 13.22 18.48 5.43
N ASP A 239 12.33 18.73 6.39
CA ASP A 239 11.86 20.06 6.76
C ASP A 239 11.67 20.10 8.28
N PRO A 240 12.59 20.72 9.04
CA PRO A 240 12.53 20.72 10.50
C PRO A 240 11.30 21.48 11.04
N THR A 241 10.74 22.43 10.29
CA THR A 241 9.52 23.13 10.68
C THR A 241 8.32 22.22 10.56
N LYS A 242 8.18 21.49 9.44
CA LYS A 242 7.10 20.51 9.24
C LYS A 242 7.23 19.32 10.19
N ALA A 243 8.44 18.81 10.41
CA ALA A 243 8.69 17.75 11.39
C ALA A 243 8.25 18.17 12.79
N ARG A 244 8.57 19.41 13.20
CA ARG A 244 8.11 19.95 14.48
C ARG A 244 6.59 20.15 14.52
N ALA A 245 5.99 20.66 13.45
CA ALA A 245 4.55 20.82 13.33
C ALA A 245 3.80 19.48 13.46
N MET A 246 4.34 18.39 12.88
CA MET A 246 3.78 17.05 13.03
C MET A 246 3.80 16.56 14.49
N ARG A 247 4.90 16.79 15.22
CA ARG A 247 4.97 16.45 16.66
C ARG A 247 3.94 17.23 17.48
N LEU A 248 3.77 18.52 17.18
CA LEU A 248 2.75 19.37 17.81
C LEU A 248 1.33 18.89 17.48
N LEU A 249 1.08 18.51 16.22
CA LEU A 249 -0.20 17.94 15.78
C LEU A 249 -0.50 16.63 16.52
N VAL A 250 0.47 15.71 16.61
CA VAL A 250 0.34 14.45 17.37
C VAL A 250 -0.02 14.73 18.84
N GLY A 251 0.66 15.69 19.49
CA GLY A 251 0.33 16.11 20.84
C GLY A 251 -1.13 16.59 20.97
N ARG A 252 -1.55 17.50 20.08
CA ARG A 252 -2.93 18.01 20.02
C ARG A 252 -3.96 16.90 19.86
N LEU A 253 -3.74 15.99 18.92
CA LEU A 253 -4.66 14.87 18.66
C LEU A 253 -4.72 13.88 19.82
N ALA A 254 -3.61 13.66 20.54
CA ALA A 254 -3.54 12.79 21.70
C ALA A 254 -3.99 13.47 23.01
N GLY A 255 -4.29 14.78 23.00
CA GLY A 255 -4.55 15.58 24.20
C GLY A 255 -3.35 15.65 25.15
N LYS A 256 -2.13 15.58 24.62
CA LYS A 256 -0.88 15.67 25.37
C LYS A 256 -0.07 16.86 24.89
N ASN A 257 0.66 17.51 25.78
CA ASN A 257 1.64 18.50 25.35
C ASN A 257 2.76 17.78 24.58
N ALA A 258 3.17 18.33 23.45
CA ALA A 258 4.39 17.87 22.80
C ALA A 258 5.59 18.23 23.68
N ASP A 259 6.66 17.43 23.59
CA ASP A 259 7.91 17.73 24.29
C ASP A 259 8.42 19.12 23.88
N PRO A 260 9.10 19.86 24.79
CA PRO A 260 9.75 21.11 24.44
C PRO A 260 10.68 20.95 23.23
N PRO A 261 10.82 21.98 22.37
CA PRO A 261 11.79 21.90 21.29
C PRO A 261 13.20 21.82 21.85
N GLU A 262 14.09 21.13 21.13
CA GLU A 262 15.51 21.29 21.37
C GLU A 262 15.92 22.76 21.18
N PRO A 263 16.90 23.28 21.93
CA PRO A 263 17.28 24.70 21.87
C PRO A 263 17.57 25.20 20.44
N ARG A 264 18.19 24.38 19.60
CA ARG A 264 18.50 24.70 18.20
C ARG A 264 17.27 24.90 17.30
N TYR A 265 16.11 24.40 17.72
CA TYR A 265 14.83 24.50 16.98
C TYR A 265 13.82 25.42 17.64
N ALA A 266 14.16 26.07 18.76
CA ALA A 266 13.24 26.94 19.49
C ALA A 266 12.70 28.09 18.61
N ALA A 267 13.51 28.60 17.68
CA ALA A 267 13.09 29.65 16.75
C ALA A 267 12.01 29.20 15.74
N LEU A 268 11.85 27.89 15.52
CA LEU A 268 10.86 27.33 14.60
C LEU A 268 9.46 27.19 15.22
N GLU A 269 9.36 27.30 16.55
CA GLU A 269 8.11 27.07 17.29
C GLU A 269 6.90 27.86 16.79
N PRO A 270 6.99 29.20 16.58
CA PRO A 270 5.82 29.96 16.16
C PRO A 270 5.25 29.49 14.82
N ALA A 271 6.14 29.20 13.86
CA ALA A 271 5.74 28.70 12.54
C ALA A 271 5.20 27.28 12.62
N ALA A 272 5.86 26.39 13.36
CA ALA A 272 5.44 25.00 13.53
C ALA A 272 4.09 24.90 14.26
N ALA A 273 3.85 25.72 15.28
CA ALA A 273 2.60 25.75 16.01
C ALA A 273 1.44 26.29 15.16
N ALA A 274 1.69 27.31 14.35
CA ALA A 274 0.69 27.82 13.40
C ALA A 274 0.32 26.75 12.36
N LEU A 275 1.32 26.06 11.81
CA LEU A 275 1.12 24.99 10.82
C LEU A 275 0.39 23.78 11.41
N ALA A 276 0.76 23.33 12.60
CA ALA A 276 0.06 22.25 13.30
C ALA A 276 -1.41 22.60 13.57
N ALA A 277 -1.69 23.85 13.96
CA ALA A 277 -3.05 24.34 14.15
C ALA A 277 -3.83 24.40 12.82
N GLN A 278 -3.16 24.79 11.73
CA GLN A 278 -3.74 24.78 10.40
C GLN A 278 -4.11 23.36 9.97
N TRP A 279 -3.16 22.41 9.99
CA TRP A 279 -3.43 21.03 9.59
C TRP A 279 -4.53 20.36 10.40
N GLN A 280 -4.60 20.62 11.72
CA GLN A 280 -5.71 20.10 12.53
C GLN A 280 -7.07 20.62 12.04
N ARG A 281 -7.16 21.92 11.71
CA ARG A 281 -8.42 22.52 11.23
C ARG A 281 -8.76 22.06 9.82
N ASP A 282 -7.78 22.02 8.93
CA ASP A 282 -8.01 21.84 7.50
C ASP A 282 -8.17 20.35 7.15
N TYR A 283 -7.37 19.46 7.76
CA TYR A 283 -7.30 18.04 7.37
C TYR A 283 -7.93 17.10 8.41
N PHE A 284 -7.99 17.50 9.67
CA PHE A 284 -8.58 16.65 10.74
C PHE A 284 -9.78 17.31 11.46
N PRO A 285 -10.71 18.02 10.77
CA PRO A 285 -11.78 18.77 11.43
C PRO A 285 -12.77 17.87 12.19
N ALA A 286 -12.93 16.61 11.75
CA ALA A 286 -13.85 15.64 12.35
C ALA A 286 -13.24 14.88 13.55
N VAL A 287 -11.92 14.94 13.72
CA VAL A 287 -11.23 14.22 14.79
C VAL A 287 -11.46 14.95 16.11
N LYS A 288 -12.01 14.24 17.10
CA LYS A 288 -12.22 14.76 18.46
C LYS A 288 -11.10 14.29 19.39
N PRO A 289 -10.16 15.16 19.78
CA PRO A 289 -9.15 14.81 20.77
C PRO A 289 -9.75 14.66 22.18
N PRO A 290 -9.11 13.89 23.07
CA PRO A 290 -7.94 13.06 22.81
C PRO A 290 -8.32 11.75 22.08
N LEU A 291 -7.53 11.39 21.07
CA LEU A 291 -7.54 10.04 20.53
C LEU A 291 -7.01 9.08 21.61
N GLN A 292 -7.79 8.04 21.92
CA GLN A 292 -7.37 7.01 22.87
C GLN A 292 -6.14 6.24 22.36
N ARG A 293 -6.05 6.05 21.04
CA ARG A 293 -4.92 5.43 20.35
C ARG A 293 -4.80 6.01 18.94
N LEU A 294 -3.57 6.30 18.51
CA LEU A 294 -3.31 6.60 17.10
C LEU A 294 -3.36 5.28 16.31
N PRO A 295 -4.09 5.23 15.18
CA PRO A 295 -4.17 4.04 14.37
C PRO A 295 -2.79 3.70 13.80
N ARG A 296 -2.40 2.43 13.91
CA ARG A 296 -1.22 1.88 13.25
C ARG A 296 -1.70 0.85 12.24
N ILE A 297 -1.21 0.98 11.01
CA ILE A 297 -1.50 0.03 9.95
C ILE A 297 -0.23 -0.76 9.66
N MET A 298 -0.32 -2.06 9.84
CA MET A 298 0.74 -2.99 9.49
C MET A 298 0.57 -3.45 8.03
N PRO A 299 1.65 -3.92 7.36
CA PRO A 299 1.53 -4.53 6.04
C PRO A 299 0.51 -5.67 6.07
N GLY A 300 -0.27 -5.84 4.99
CA GLY A 300 -1.45 -6.72 4.95
C GLY A 300 -1.26 -8.09 5.61
N GLY A 301 -0.28 -8.89 5.15
CA GLY A 301 -0.05 -10.24 5.71
C GLY A 301 0.33 -10.25 7.19
N PHE A 302 1.12 -9.28 7.65
CA PHE A 302 1.51 -9.16 9.06
C PHE A 302 0.36 -8.61 9.92
N ALA A 303 -0.43 -7.69 9.38
CA ALA A 303 -1.66 -7.20 10.01
C ALA A 303 -2.65 -8.34 10.22
N THR A 304 -2.90 -9.19 9.23
CA THR A 304 -3.84 -10.31 9.36
C THR A 304 -3.43 -11.31 10.45
N LEU A 305 -2.13 -11.54 10.64
CA LEU A 305 -1.65 -12.45 11.68
C LEU A 305 -1.69 -11.82 13.08
N PHE A 306 -1.27 -10.56 13.21
CA PHE A 306 -0.93 -9.97 14.51
C PHE A 306 -1.77 -8.75 14.91
N ALA A 307 -2.72 -8.28 14.09
CA ALA A 307 -3.58 -7.15 14.46
C ALA A 307 -4.49 -7.50 15.65
N GLU A 308 -4.84 -6.52 16.47
CA GLU A 308 -5.91 -6.69 17.46
C GLU A 308 -7.27 -6.78 16.73
N ASP A 309 -8.26 -7.46 17.31
CA ASP A 309 -9.55 -7.87 16.68
C ASP A 309 -10.45 -6.73 16.11
N ASN A 310 -9.99 -5.48 16.12
CA ASN A 310 -10.76 -4.28 15.76
C ASN A 310 -10.31 -3.59 14.46
N ALA A 311 -9.48 -4.23 13.63
CA ALA A 311 -9.26 -3.71 12.28
C ALA A 311 -10.50 -4.03 11.43
N GLY A 312 -11.32 -3.02 11.12
CA GLY A 312 -12.37 -3.15 10.10
C GLY A 312 -11.79 -3.60 8.76
N PRO A 313 -12.63 -3.96 7.78
CA PRO A 313 -12.15 -4.31 6.45
C PRO A 313 -11.26 -3.19 5.90
N PRO A 314 -10.19 -3.52 5.14
CA PRO A 314 -9.32 -2.49 4.59
C PRO A 314 -10.16 -1.50 3.77
N CYS A 315 -9.77 -0.23 3.80
CA CYS A 315 -10.40 0.82 3.01
C CYS A 315 -11.85 1.13 3.42
N SER A 316 -12.20 0.86 4.68
CA SER A 316 -13.50 1.19 5.27
C SER A 316 -13.56 2.58 5.92
N GLN A 317 -12.42 3.27 6.04
CA GLN A 317 -12.35 4.64 6.57
C GLN A 317 -12.66 5.62 5.43
N PRO A 318 -13.61 6.57 5.63
CA PRO A 318 -13.93 7.59 4.64
C PRO A 318 -12.80 8.61 4.45
#